data_AF-A0A952YYX9-F1
#
_entry.id   AF-A0A952YYX9-F1
#
_cell.length_a   1.000
_cell.length_b   1.000
_cell.length_c   1.000
_cell.angle_alpha   90.00
_cell.angle_beta   90.00
_cell.angle_gamma   90.00
#
_symmetry.space_group_name_H-M   'P 1'
#
loop_
_entity.id
_entity.type
_entity.pdbx_description
1 polymer ?
#
loop_
_entity_poly.entity_id
_entity_poly.type
_entity_poly.pdbx_seq_one_letter_code
_entity_poly.pdbx_strand_id
1 'polypeptide(L)'
;MKKRYSLDPQDPQRAGAIESTLLEGLEPLQPTTQQRSNIREQLFKRIHASAAAESMRITVRRDQGRWRKIRSGVRAKLLDQNSRAFLLDIDPGASLPAHRHHEDEECVVLRGSASLGELNVSAGDYHLARSGSRHGRIFSETGALLYLRGIPVGHATEVARDLITAFLPGDGRELITVRAQEGEWTDLAPGVASKPLFEDGDMCSSMIRIDADAAWPAAQQSLIRSEECLLLEGDAFVGDTLLCAGDWQLAPAGTQSRLIASDKGALLFVRSAYNRINPAG
;
A
#
# COMPACT_ATOMS: atom_id res chain seq x y z
N MET A 1 -26.09 43.55 -43.87
CA MET A 1 -25.83 42.98 -42.52
C MET A 1 -26.03 41.48 -42.59
N LYS A 2 -24.98 40.67 -42.35
CA LYS A 2 -25.11 39.20 -42.30
C LYS A 2 -25.93 38.83 -41.06
N LYS A 3 -27.00 38.03 -41.22
CA LYS A 3 -27.72 37.45 -40.08
C LYS A 3 -26.72 36.62 -39.28
N ARG A 4 -26.42 37.04 -38.04
CA ARG A 4 -25.72 36.21 -37.06
C ARG A 4 -26.67 35.07 -36.70
N TYR A 5 -26.41 33.88 -37.22
CA TYR A 5 -27.06 32.68 -36.71
C TYR A 5 -26.54 32.40 -35.29
N SER A 6 -27.41 31.91 -34.40
CA SER A 6 -27.12 31.73 -32.97
C SER A 6 -26.06 30.66 -32.67
N LEU A 7 -25.65 29.89 -33.68
CA LEU A 7 -24.65 28.83 -33.60
C LEU A 7 -23.59 29.16 -34.66
N ASP A 8 -22.51 29.82 -34.24
CA ASP A 8 -21.34 30.03 -35.08
C ASP A 8 -20.38 28.84 -34.88
N PRO A 9 -20.19 27.96 -35.87
CA PRO A 9 -19.29 26.81 -35.75
C PRO A 9 -17.81 27.20 -35.60
N GLN A 10 -17.46 28.49 -35.69
CA GLN A 10 -16.11 29.01 -35.47
C GLN A 10 -15.87 29.46 -34.01
N ASP A 11 -16.87 29.37 -33.12
CA ASP A 11 -16.76 29.75 -31.70
C ASP A 11 -17.08 28.55 -30.77
N PRO A 12 -16.08 27.69 -30.50
CA PRO A 12 -16.27 26.45 -29.73
C PRO A 12 -16.67 26.69 -28.27
N GLN A 13 -16.29 27.83 -27.67
CA GLN A 13 -16.70 28.17 -26.30
C GLN A 13 -18.20 28.51 -26.23
N ARG A 14 -18.69 29.27 -27.20
CA ARG A 14 -20.12 29.62 -27.27
C ARG A 14 -20.98 28.41 -27.64
N ALA A 15 -20.49 27.52 -28.49
CA ALA A 15 -21.15 26.26 -28.80
C ALA A 15 -21.30 25.37 -27.54
N GLY A 16 -20.22 25.19 -26.76
CA GLY A 16 -20.24 24.40 -25.53
C GLY A 16 -21.16 24.98 -24.43
N ALA A 17 -21.22 26.31 -24.31
CA ALA A 17 -22.15 26.97 -23.39
C ALA A 17 -23.63 26.74 -23.77
N ILE A 18 -23.95 26.81 -25.06
CA ILE A 18 -25.30 26.53 -25.57
C ILE A 18 -25.64 25.05 -25.40
N GLU A 19 -24.70 24.15 -25.66
CA GLU A 19 -24.88 22.71 -25.47
C GLU A 19 -25.14 22.35 -24.01
N SER A 20 -24.37 22.89 -23.06
CA SER A 20 -24.64 22.71 -21.62
C SER A 20 -26.01 23.23 -21.23
N THR A 21 -26.38 24.43 -21.68
CA THR A 21 -27.71 25.02 -21.39
C THR A 21 -28.85 24.18 -21.97
N LEU A 22 -28.66 23.60 -23.16
CA LEU A 22 -29.63 22.69 -23.78
C LEU A 22 -29.74 21.37 -22.99
N LEU A 23 -28.61 20.81 -22.54
CA LEU A 23 -28.60 19.59 -21.72
C LEU A 23 -29.25 19.81 -20.34
N GLU A 24 -29.05 20.98 -19.72
CA GLU A 24 -29.71 21.36 -18.47
C GLU A 24 -31.23 21.55 -18.62
N GLY A 25 -31.69 21.98 -19.80
CA GLY A 25 -33.11 22.18 -20.10
C GLY A 25 -33.85 20.92 -20.56
N LEU A 26 -33.16 19.82 -20.82
CA LEU A 26 -33.75 18.55 -21.23
C LEU A 26 -34.09 17.69 -20.01
N GLU A 27 -35.34 17.25 -19.89
CA GLU A 27 -35.70 16.24 -18.90
C GLU A 27 -34.95 14.93 -19.21
N PRO A 28 -34.29 14.31 -18.21
CA PRO A 28 -33.63 13.03 -18.42
C PRO A 28 -34.63 11.98 -18.90
N LEU A 29 -34.38 11.43 -20.09
CA LEU A 29 -35.19 10.34 -20.62
C LEU A 29 -35.10 9.16 -19.65
N GLN A 30 -36.26 8.81 -19.07
CA GLN A 30 -36.34 7.67 -18.18
C GLN A 30 -36.12 6.40 -19.01
N PRO A 31 -35.14 5.53 -18.64
CA PRO A 31 -34.93 4.29 -19.35
C PRO A 31 -36.21 3.45 -19.26
N THR A 32 -36.59 2.86 -20.39
CA THR A 32 -37.72 1.92 -20.49
C THR A 32 -37.52 0.74 -19.54
N THR A 33 -38.59 0.01 -19.21
CA THR A 33 -38.50 -1.20 -18.38
C THR A 33 -37.48 -2.21 -18.91
N GLN A 34 -37.40 -2.38 -20.24
CA GLN A 34 -36.42 -3.27 -20.86
C GLN A 34 -34.99 -2.75 -20.69
N GLN A 35 -34.75 -1.45 -20.91
CA GLN A 35 -33.43 -0.84 -20.70
C GLN A 35 -33.00 -0.95 -19.23
N ARG A 36 -33.92 -0.71 -18.29
CA ARG A 36 -33.67 -0.90 -16.85
C ARG A 36 -33.30 -2.35 -16.53
N SER A 37 -33.97 -3.34 -17.12
CA SER A 37 -33.62 -4.75 -16.92
C SER A 37 -32.22 -5.06 -17.46
N ASN A 38 -31.91 -4.60 -18.68
CA ASN A 38 -30.60 -4.81 -19.30
C ASN A 38 -29.47 -4.18 -18.48
N ILE A 39 -29.65 -2.92 -18.03
CA ILE A 39 -28.69 -2.22 -17.16
C ILE A 39 -28.49 -3.00 -15.87
N ARG A 40 -29.59 -3.43 -15.23
CA ARG A 40 -29.55 -4.23 -14.00
C ARG A 40 -28.77 -5.52 -14.18
N GLU A 41 -29.04 -6.28 -15.24
CA GLU A 41 -28.32 -7.52 -15.56
C GLU A 41 -26.83 -7.30 -15.79
N GLN A 42 -26.47 -6.26 -16.54
CA GLN A 42 -25.07 -5.91 -16.79
C GLN A 42 -24.36 -5.48 -15.49
N LEU A 43 -25.01 -4.68 -14.64
CA LEU A 43 -24.47 -4.28 -13.35
C LEU A 43 -24.25 -5.47 -12.44
N PHE A 44 -25.23 -6.36 -12.28
CA PHE A 44 -25.05 -7.57 -11.48
C PHE A 44 -23.95 -8.48 -12.03
N LYS A 45 -23.85 -8.63 -13.36
CA LYS A 45 -22.76 -9.38 -13.97
C LYS A 45 -21.40 -8.78 -13.64
N ARG A 46 -21.26 -7.45 -13.68
CA ARG A 46 -20.03 -6.75 -13.29
C ARG A 46 -19.72 -6.89 -11.80
N ILE A 47 -20.72 -6.74 -10.94
CA ILE A 47 -20.57 -6.92 -9.48
C ILE A 47 -20.11 -8.34 -9.17
N HIS A 48 -20.72 -9.36 -9.77
CA HIS A 48 -20.32 -10.75 -9.57
C HIS A 48 -18.90 -11.03 -10.08
N ALA A 49 -18.54 -10.49 -11.25
CA ALA A 49 -17.19 -10.60 -11.78
C ALA A 49 -16.17 -9.94 -10.85
N SER A 50 -16.46 -8.75 -10.33
CA SER A 50 -15.65 -8.00 -9.37
C SER A 50 -15.51 -8.74 -8.04
N ALA A 51 -16.60 -9.27 -7.48
CA ALA A 51 -16.56 -10.03 -6.24
C ALA A 51 -15.73 -11.32 -6.38
N ALA A 52 -15.87 -12.04 -7.49
CA ALA A 52 -15.07 -13.24 -7.77
C ALA A 52 -13.59 -12.92 -8.00
N ALA A 53 -13.33 -11.80 -8.68
CA ALA A 53 -12.01 -11.25 -8.94
C ALA A 53 -11.20 -10.95 -7.66
N GLU A 54 -11.90 -10.46 -6.63
CA GLU A 54 -11.31 -9.98 -5.39
C GLU A 54 -11.43 -10.98 -4.24
N SER A 55 -12.09 -12.13 -4.43
CA SER A 55 -12.44 -13.06 -3.35
C SER A 55 -11.23 -13.67 -2.63
N MET A 56 -10.08 -13.77 -3.32
CA MET A 56 -8.83 -14.30 -2.76
C MET A 56 -7.96 -13.22 -2.12
N ARG A 57 -8.27 -11.94 -2.34
CA ARG A 57 -7.50 -10.81 -1.79
C ARG A 57 -7.94 -10.55 -0.36
N ILE A 58 -6.98 -10.31 0.51
CA ILE A 58 -7.21 -9.90 1.89
C ILE A 58 -6.98 -8.40 1.95
N THR A 59 -8.03 -7.62 2.23
CA THR A 59 -7.92 -6.17 2.43
C THR A 59 -8.19 -5.84 3.88
N VAL A 60 -7.24 -5.18 4.54
CA VAL A 60 -7.40 -4.66 5.90
C VAL A 60 -7.44 -3.14 5.80
N ARG A 61 -8.63 -2.57 6.06
CA ARG A 61 -8.78 -1.11 6.09
C ARG A 61 -8.07 -0.51 7.30
N ARG A 62 -7.67 0.75 7.20
CA ARG A 62 -7.01 1.48 8.28
C ARG A 62 -7.77 1.43 9.61
N ASP A 63 -9.10 1.47 9.55
CA ASP A 63 -10.05 1.46 10.68
C ASP A 63 -10.54 0.05 11.05
N GLN A 64 -10.20 -0.96 10.25
CA GLN A 64 -10.46 -2.36 10.52
C GLN A 64 -9.30 -3.03 11.26
N GLY A 65 -9.58 -4.22 11.81
CA GLY A 65 -8.66 -5.01 12.60
C GLY A 65 -8.72 -4.69 14.10
N ARG A 66 -7.95 -5.42 14.91
CA ARG A 66 -7.95 -5.27 16.37
C ARG A 66 -6.57 -4.89 16.87
N TRP A 67 -6.50 -3.75 17.55
CA TRP A 67 -5.31 -3.36 18.30
C TRP A 67 -5.20 -4.18 19.58
N ARG A 68 -4.02 -4.75 19.82
CA ARG A 68 -3.64 -5.48 21.03
C ARG A 68 -2.57 -4.70 21.76
N LYS A 69 -2.79 -4.47 23.06
CA LYS A 69 -1.75 -3.88 23.91
C LYS A 69 -0.58 -4.85 24.05
N ILE A 70 0.61 -4.37 23.72
CA ILE A 70 1.88 -5.10 23.94
C ILE A 70 2.42 -4.75 25.32
N ARG A 71 2.46 -3.44 25.62
CA ARG A 71 2.85 -2.90 26.93
C ARG A 71 2.28 -1.50 27.11
N SER A 72 2.64 -0.81 28.19
CA SER A 72 2.26 0.59 28.38
C SER A 72 2.80 1.44 27.23
N GLY A 73 1.91 2.21 26.57
CA GLY A 73 2.25 3.08 25.45
C GLY A 73 2.57 2.38 24.13
N VAL A 74 2.38 1.06 24.02
CA VAL A 74 2.68 0.31 22.80
C VAL A 74 1.59 -0.71 22.49
N ARG A 75 1.06 -0.66 21.28
CA ARG A 75 0.03 -1.58 20.78
C ARG A 75 0.36 -2.03 19.36
N ALA A 76 -0.11 -3.22 19.00
CA ALA A 76 0.08 -3.80 17.67
C ALA A 76 -1.25 -4.21 17.05
N LYS A 77 -1.38 -4.05 15.72
CA LYS A 77 -2.52 -4.52 14.92
C LYS A 77 -2.02 -5.53 13.89
N LEU A 78 -2.37 -6.79 14.07
CA LEU A 78 -2.04 -7.84 13.12
C LEU A 78 -2.80 -7.61 11.80
N LEU A 79 -2.09 -7.67 10.68
CA LEU A 79 -2.65 -7.55 9.33
C LEU A 79 -2.83 -8.93 8.69
N ASP A 80 -1.79 -9.78 8.74
CA ASP A 80 -1.86 -11.17 8.32
C ASP A 80 -0.94 -12.08 9.16
N GLN A 81 -1.43 -13.29 9.45
CA GLN A 81 -0.70 -14.28 10.24
C GLN A 81 0.40 -14.97 9.43
N ASN A 82 0.15 -15.26 8.16
CA ASN A 82 1.06 -16.04 7.33
C ASN A 82 2.25 -15.19 6.89
N SER A 83 1.98 -13.96 6.45
CA SER A 83 2.97 -12.97 6.05
C SER A 83 3.66 -12.33 7.28
N ARG A 84 3.08 -12.54 8.48
CA ARG A 84 3.53 -11.94 9.76
C ARG A 84 3.62 -10.42 9.67
N ALA A 85 2.72 -9.81 8.90
CA ALA A 85 2.61 -8.37 8.76
C ALA A 85 1.73 -7.77 9.87
N PHE A 86 2.17 -6.66 10.43
CA PHE A 86 1.44 -5.95 11.47
C PHE A 86 1.80 -4.46 11.51
N LEU A 87 0.95 -3.68 12.16
CA LEU A 87 1.26 -2.30 12.52
C LEU A 87 1.66 -2.22 13.99
N LEU A 88 2.69 -1.45 14.32
CA LEU A 88 3.10 -1.12 15.67
C LEU A 88 2.91 0.37 15.91
N ASP A 89 2.09 0.72 16.90
CA ASP A 89 1.83 2.09 17.31
C ASP A 89 2.49 2.31 18.68
N ILE A 90 3.38 3.30 18.72
CA ILE A 90 4.20 3.68 19.85
C ILE A 90 3.76 5.08 20.26
N ASP A 91 3.23 5.23 21.46
CA ASP A 91 2.85 6.52 22.02
C ASP A 91 4.10 7.38 22.31
N PRO A 92 3.97 8.72 22.37
CA PRO A 92 5.05 9.61 22.79
C PRO A 92 5.67 9.18 24.14
N GLY A 93 6.99 9.09 24.19
CA GLY A 93 7.75 8.66 25.36
C GLY A 93 7.74 7.15 25.63
N ALA A 94 7.05 6.34 24.81
CA ALA A 94 7.01 4.90 24.99
C ALA A 94 8.26 4.20 24.42
N SER A 95 8.55 3.01 24.94
CA SER A 95 9.70 2.21 24.49
C SER A 95 9.42 0.71 24.48
N LEU A 96 10.11 -0.01 23.60
CA LEU A 96 10.26 -1.46 23.64
C LEU A 96 11.71 -1.83 24.01
N PRO A 97 11.92 -2.94 24.73
CA PRO A 97 13.27 -3.36 25.09
C PRO A 97 14.07 -3.75 23.84
N ALA A 98 15.39 -3.78 23.99
CA ALA A 98 16.26 -4.40 23.00
C ALA A 98 15.87 -5.87 22.81
N HIS A 99 15.88 -6.34 21.57
CA HIS A 99 15.54 -7.71 21.20
C HIS A 99 16.40 -8.17 20.01
N ARG A 100 16.43 -9.48 19.81
CA ARG A 100 17.17 -10.12 18.71
C ARG A 100 16.20 -10.59 17.63
N HIS A 101 16.60 -10.42 16.39
CA HIS A 101 15.86 -10.92 15.24
C HIS A 101 16.30 -12.34 14.91
N HIS A 102 15.35 -13.27 14.87
CA HIS A 102 15.59 -14.65 14.45
C HIS A 102 15.33 -14.85 12.96
N GLU A 103 14.57 -13.96 12.34
CA GLU A 103 14.27 -13.89 10.92
C GLU A 103 14.56 -12.46 10.43
N ASP A 104 14.49 -12.22 9.12
CA ASP A 104 14.58 -10.85 8.61
C ASP A 104 13.31 -10.07 8.97
N GLU A 105 13.47 -8.85 9.47
CA GLU A 105 12.38 -7.91 9.76
C GLU A 105 12.46 -6.71 8.82
N GLU A 106 11.40 -6.48 8.07
CA GLU A 106 11.20 -5.25 7.30
C GLU A 106 10.34 -4.26 8.09
N CYS A 107 10.75 -2.99 8.08
CA CYS A 107 10.09 -1.89 8.77
C CYS A 107 9.91 -0.71 7.82
N VAL A 108 8.69 -0.16 7.76
CA VAL A 108 8.41 1.13 7.12
C VAL A 108 7.81 2.07 8.15
N VAL A 109 8.40 3.25 8.32
CA VAL A 109 7.85 4.26 9.23
C VAL A 109 6.71 4.98 8.52
N LEU A 110 5.48 4.81 9.00
CA LEU A 110 4.28 5.42 8.41
C LEU A 110 4.01 6.82 8.93
N ARG A 111 4.37 7.08 10.20
CA ARG A 111 4.16 8.36 10.87
C ARG A 111 5.17 8.53 12.00
N GLY A 112 5.63 9.76 12.19
CA GLY A 112 6.47 10.13 13.34
C GLY A 112 7.90 9.61 13.18
N SER A 113 8.54 9.33 14.31
CA SER A 113 9.94 8.86 14.34
C SER A 113 10.20 7.93 15.53
N ALA A 114 11.16 7.03 15.36
CA ALA A 114 11.63 6.15 16.42
C ALA A 114 13.15 6.00 16.38
N SER A 115 13.77 5.91 17.55
CA SER A 115 15.16 5.48 17.71
C SER A 115 15.20 3.96 17.86
N LEU A 116 15.99 3.28 17.04
CA LEU A 116 16.33 1.86 17.10
C LEU A 116 17.76 1.71 17.65
N GLY A 117 17.93 1.89 18.96
CA GLY A 117 19.26 2.10 19.54
C GLY A 117 19.83 3.47 19.14
N GLU A 118 21.00 3.50 18.52
CA GLU A 118 21.65 4.73 18.06
C GLU A 118 21.10 5.25 16.72
N LEU A 119 20.40 4.39 15.96
CA LEU A 119 19.82 4.73 14.68
C LEU A 119 18.46 5.40 14.87
N ASN A 120 18.27 6.60 14.34
CA ASN A 120 16.94 7.22 14.26
C ASN A 120 16.32 6.94 12.89
N VAL A 121 15.04 6.61 12.86
CA VAL A 121 14.21 6.45 11.66
C VAL A 121 12.99 7.36 11.73
N SER A 122 12.55 7.86 10.58
CA SER A 122 11.45 8.82 10.45
C SER A 122 10.51 8.45 9.32
N ALA A 123 9.32 9.06 9.28
CA ALA A 123 8.29 8.76 8.27
C ALA A 123 8.86 8.68 6.84
N GLY A 124 8.54 7.60 6.14
CA GLY A 124 9.05 7.29 4.81
C GLY A 124 10.36 6.49 4.77
N ASP A 125 11.09 6.39 5.88
CA ASP A 125 12.26 5.53 5.97
C ASP A 125 11.87 4.05 5.93
N TYR A 126 12.67 3.26 5.23
CA TYR A 126 12.65 1.81 5.27
C TYR A 126 13.86 1.30 6.06
N HIS A 127 13.63 0.29 6.89
CA HIS A 127 14.67 -0.35 7.68
C HIS A 127 14.52 -1.87 7.62
N LEU A 128 15.63 -2.57 7.37
CA LEU A 128 15.72 -4.02 7.37
C LEU A 128 16.68 -4.47 8.46
N ALA A 129 16.17 -5.29 9.36
CA ALA A 129 16.97 -5.99 10.35
C ALA A 129 17.18 -7.43 9.89
N ARG A 130 18.42 -7.81 9.57
CA ARG A 130 18.71 -9.17 9.09
C ARG A 130 18.62 -10.20 10.22
N SER A 131 18.26 -11.44 9.91
CA SER A 131 18.27 -12.57 10.84
C SER A 131 19.62 -12.66 11.56
N GLY A 132 19.60 -12.73 12.89
CA GLY A 132 20.78 -12.73 13.76
C GLY A 132 21.24 -11.33 14.18
N SER A 133 20.70 -10.26 13.61
CA SER A 133 20.94 -8.89 14.07
C SER A 133 20.24 -8.61 15.41
N ARG A 134 20.60 -7.49 16.04
CA ARG A 134 20.03 -7.07 17.32
C ARG A 134 19.57 -5.63 17.22
N HIS A 135 18.36 -5.36 17.66
CA HIS A 135 17.88 -4.00 17.86
C HIS A 135 18.20 -3.55 19.28
N GLY A 136 18.70 -2.31 19.37
CA GLY A 136 18.73 -1.58 20.64
C GLY A 136 17.33 -1.32 21.16
N ARG A 137 17.23 -0.60 22.28
CA ARG A 137 15.93 -0.14 22.79
C ARG A 137 15.22 0.66 21.69
N ILE A 138 13.98 0.28 21.38
CA ILE A 138 13.12 1.10 20.51
C ILE A 138 12.49 2.17 21.40
N PHE A 139 12.57 3.43 21.00
CA PHE A 139 11.96 4.54 21.72
C PHE A 139 11.43 5.56 20.73
N SER A 140 10.32 6.21 21.07
CA SER A 140 9.78 7.31 20.27
C SER A 140 9.50 8.49 21.18
N GLU A 141 10.10 9.64 20.87
CA GLU A 141 9.87 10.88 21.62
C GLU A 141 8.48 11.44 21.32
N THR A 142 8.10 11.48 20.06
CA THR A 142 6.88 12.15 19.55
C THR A 142 5.77 11.18 19.14
N GLY A 143 5.99 9.88 19.30
CA GLY A 143 5.13 8.81 18.85
C GLY A 143 5.46 8.37 17.42
N ALA A 144 5.22 7.09 17.13
CA ALA A 144 5.49 6.49 15.84
C ALA A 144 4.44 5.45 15.46
N LEU A 145 4.12 5.37 14.17
CA LEU A 145 3.38 4.26 13.59
C LEU A 145 4.28 3.56 12.58
N LEU A 146 4.55 2.27 12.81
CA LEU A 146 5.43 1.45 12.00
C LEU A 146 4.63 0.34 11.34
N TYR A 147 4.90 0.05 10.07
CA TYR A 147 4.59 -1.22 9.45
C TYR A 147 5.77 -2.16 9.69
N LEU A 148 5.49 -3.40 10.10
CA LEU A 148 6.50 -4.42 10.37
C LEU A 148 6.09 -5.74 9.73
N ARG A 149 7.06 -6.45 9.16
CA ARG A 149 6.90 -7.75 8.54
C ARG A 149 8.07 -8.65 8.93
N GLY A 150 7.78 -9.92 9.26
CA GLY A 150 8.80 -10.94 9.53
C GLY A 150 8.99 -11.30 11.00
N ILE A 151 8.28 -10.66 11.94
CA ILE A 151 8.26 -11.06 13.36
C ILE A 151 6.98 -11.83 13.70
N PRO A 152 7.04 -12.92 14.47
CA PRO A 152 5.85 -13.46 15.12
C PRO A 152 5.26 -12.47 16.15
N VAL A 153 4.12 -11.86 15.83
CA VAL A 153 3.28 -11.17 16.82
C VAL A 153 2.22 -12.14 17.33
N GLY A 154 2.48 -12.84 18.44
CA GLY A 154 1.42 -13.72 18.95
C GLY A 154 1.69 -14.47 20.23
N HIS A 155 2.85 -15.07 20.40
CA HIS A 155 3.11 -15.86 21.59
C HIS A 155 3.87 -15.02 22.60
N ALA A 156 3.28 -14.82 23.78
CA ALA A 156 3.99 -14.23 24.93
C ALA A 156 5.30 -14.97 25.23
N THR A 157 5.38 -16.26 24.87
CA THR A 157 6.60 -17.08 24.94
C THR A 157 7.63 -16.77 23.84
N GLU A 158 7.22 -16.31 22.65
CA GLU A 158 8.15 -15.93 21.55
C GLU A 158 8.70 -14.51 21.78
N VAL A 159 7.84 -13.55 22.16
CA VAL A 159 8.32 -12.23 22.62
C VAL A 159 9.25 -12.39 23.83
N ALA A 160 8.92 -13.29 24.77
CA ALA A 160 9.82 -13.60 25.88
C ALA A 160 11.13 -14.27 25.40
N ARG A 161 11.09 -15.14 24.39
CA ARG A 161 12.30 -15.76 23.79
C ARG A 161 13.21 -14.71 23.18
N ASP A 162 12.68 -13.78 22.40
CA ASP A 162 13.45 -12.72 21.71
C ASP A 162 14.06 -11.72 22.71
N LEU A 163 13.40 -11.53 23.86
CA LEU A 163 13.92 -10.76 25.00
C LEU A 163 14.98 -11.54 25.79
N ILE A 164 14.88 -12.87 25.90
CA ILE A 164 15.89 -13.73 26.57
C ILE A 164 17.15 -13.87 25.70
N THR A 165 17.01 -14.01 24.38
CA THR A 165 18.14 -14.13 23.44
C THR A 165 18.87 -12.80 23.19
N ALA A 166 18.30 -11.68 23.63
CA ALA A 166 18.95 -10.36 23.61
C ALA A 166 20.25 -10.29 24.44
N PHE A 167 20.48 -11.27 25.34
CA PHE A 167 21.67 -11.36 26.21
C PHE A 167 22.76 -12.30 25.69
N LEU A 168 22.54 -13.02 24.59
CA LEU A 168 23.54 -13.92 24.01
C LEU A 168 24.50 -13.15 23.08
N PRO A 169 25.82 -13.44 23.10
CA PRO A 169 26.78 -12.82 22.18
C PRO A 169 26.53 -13.29 20.74
N GLY A 170 26.66 -12.38 19.78
CA GLY A 170 26.60 -12.68 18.36
C GLY A 170 26.94 -11.44 17.56
N ASP A 171 27.85 -11.58 16.59
CA ASP A 171 28.24 -10.51 15.66
C ASP A 171 27.03 -10.17 14.80
N GLY A 172 26.37 -9.06 15.13
CA GLY A 172 25.12 -8.63 14.51
C GLY A 172 25.31 -8.50 13.00
N ARG A 173 24.58 -9.31 12.24
CA ARG A 173 24.48 -9.15 10.78
C ARG A 173 23.87 -7.78 10.45
N GLU A 174 24.13 -7.37 9.22
CA GLU A 174 23.87 -6.05 8.64
C GLU A 174 22.49 -5.47 8.96
N LEU A 175 22.45 -4.19 9.32
CA LEU A 175 21.24 -3.39 9.40
C LEU A 175 21.22 -2.50 8.15
N ILE A 176 20.18 -2.59 7.33
CA ILE A 176 20.05 -1.80 6.10
C ILE A 176 18.99 -0.74 6.34
N THR A 177 19.31 0.53 6.08
CA THR A 177 18.33 1.62 6.15
C THR A 177 18.36 2.39 4.85
N VAL A 178 17.19 2.52 4.22
CA VAL A 178 17.00 3.36 3.04
C VAL A 178 16.17 4.54 3.47
N ARG A 179 16.76 5.75 3.44
CA ARG A 179 16.03 6.96 3.85
C ARG A 179 14.92 7.31 2.86
N ALA A 180 13.92 8.02 3.33
CA ALA A 180 12.83 8.53 2.48
C ALA A 180 13.38 9.28 1.24
N GLN A 181 14.36 10.18 1.46
CA GLN A 181 15.02 10.97 0.42
C GLN A 181 16.19 10.28 -0.31
N GLU A 182 16.57 9.08 0.10
CA GLU A 182 17.66 8.31 -0.53
C GLU A 182 17.10 7.23 -1.45
N GLY A 183 17.98 6.71 -2.32
CA GLY A 183 17.67 5.70 -3.32
C GLY A 183 17.20 6.29 -4.65
N GLU A 184 17.38 5.52 -5.72
CA GLU A 184 17.04 5.94 -7.08
C GLU A 184 15.62 5.52 -7.44
N TRP A 185 14.90 6.42 -8.12
CA TRP A 185 13.59 6.14 -8.70
C TRP A 185 13.77 5.79 -10.17
N THR A 186 13.19 4.68 -10.61
CA THR A 186 13.21 4.21 -11.99
C THR A 186 11.79 4.11 -12.52
N ASP A 187 11.59 4.52 -13.78
CA ASP A 187 10.28 4.43 -14.42
C ASP A 187 9.90 2.97 -14.68
N LEU A 188 8.73 2.56 -14.19
CA LEU A 188 8.11 1.26 -14.47
C LEU A 188 7.13 1.31 -15.64
N ALA A 189 6.42 2.42 -15.74
CA ALA A 189 5.42 2.71 -16.77
C ALA A 189 5.21 4.24 -16.83
N PRO A 190 4.53 4.77 -17.85
CA PRO A 190 4.20 6.19 -17.89
C PRO A 190 3.47 6.65 -16.62
N GLY A 191 4.06 7.60 -15.89
CA GLY A 191 3.53 8.11 -14.61
C GLY A 191 3.63 7.14 -13.44
N VAL A 192 4.45 6.08 -13.55
CA VAL A 192 4.68 5.11 -12.47
C VAL A 192 6.18 4.88 -12.31
N ALA A 193 6.70 5.17 -11.12
CA ALA A 193 8.09 4.95 -10.78
C ALA A 193 8.24 4.02 -9.57
N SER A 194 9.35 3.30 -9.51
CA SER A 194 9.71 2.45 -8.38
C SER A 194 11.03 2.87 -7.76
N LYS A 195 11.15 2.67 -6.46
CA LYS A 195 12.39 2.75 -5.72
C LYS A 195 12.60 1.40 -5.01
N PRO A 196 13.50 0.54 -5.52
CA PRO A 196 13.86 -0.71 -4.85
C PRO A 196 14.41 -0.44 -3.45
N LEU A 197 13.97 -1.22 -2.47
CA LEU A 197 14.42 -1.12 -1.08
C LEU A 197 15.24 -2.35 -0.68
N PHE A 198 14.74 -3.54 -1.04
CA PHE A 198 15.41 -4.79 -0.72
C PHE A 198 15.01 -5.91 -1.68
N GLU A 199 15.97 -6.74 -2.04
CA GLU A 199 15.79 -7.92 -2.88
C GLU A 199 16.02 -9.19 -2.06
N ASP A 200 15.08 -10.12 -2.16
CA ASP A 200 15.06 -11.38 -1.43
C ASP A 200 14.75 -12.52 -2.40
N GLY A 201 15.79 -12.96 -3.10
CA GLY A 201 15.68 -13.98 -4.14
C GLY A 201 14.78 -13.51 -5.28
N ASP A 202 13.59 -14.09 -5.38
CA ASP A 202 12.60 -13.75 -6.41
C ASP A 202 11.52 -12.77 -5.93
N MET A 203 11.67 -12.23 -4.71
CA MET A 203 10.84 -11.19 -4.13
C MET A 203 11.61 -9.87 -4.06
N CYS A 204 10.89 -8.76 -4.19
CA CYS A 204 11.44 -7.43 -4.04
C CYS A 204 10.47 -6.55 -3.25
N SER A 205 11.00 -5.82 -2.28
CA SER A 205 10.32 -4.77 -1.52
C SER A 205 10.71 -3.42 -2.11
N SER A 206 9.71 -2.60 -2.43
CA SER A 206 9.92 -1.31 -3.11
C SER A 206 8.90 -0.27 -2.67
N MET A 207 9.27 1.01 -2.80
CA MET A 207 8.28 2.08 -2.87
C MET A 207 7.83 2.24 -4.32
N ILE A 208 6.52 2.38 -4.54
CA ILE A 208 5.93 2.65 -5.84
C ILE A 208 5.23 4.01 -5.77
N ARG A 209 5.56 4.91 -6.70
CA ARG A 209 4.87 6.18 -6.89
C ARG A 209 4.04 6.08 -8.16
N ILE A 210 2.76 6.42 -8.06
CA ILE A 210 1.84 6.54 -9.19
C ILE A 210 1.42 8.01 -9.23
N ASP A 211 1.57 8.67 -10.37
CA ASP A 211 1.10 10.04 -10.57
C ASP A 211 -0.42 10.09 -10.66
N ALA A 212 -1.01 11.28 -10.51
CA ALA A 212 -2.43 11.46 -10.74
C ALA A 212 -2.83 11.04 -12.16
N ASP A 213 -3.97 10.35 -12.28
CA ASP A 213 -4.50 9.79 -13.51
C ASP A 213 -3.60 8.72 -14.19
N ALA A 214 -2.53 8.28 -13.52
CA ALA A 214 -1.64 7.23 -14.02
C ALA A 214 -2.09 5.84 -13.58
N ALA A 215 -1.63 4.84 -14.32
CA ALA A 215 -1.95 3.43 -14.06
C ALA A 215 -0.74 2.53 -14.23
N TRP A 216 -0.53 1.64 -13.26
CA TRP A 216 0.43 0.56 -13.31
C TRP A 216 -0.26 -0.71 -13.85
N PRO A 217 -0.01 -1.09 -15.12
CA PRO A 217 -0.68 -2.22 -15.74
C PRO A 217 -0.35 -3.54 -15.04
N ALA A 218 -1.25 -4.53 -15.11
CA ALA A 218 -0.96 -5.89 -14.68
C ALA A 218 0.09 -6.53 -15.61
N ALA A 219 1.17 -7.08 -15.05
CA ALA A 219 2.24 -7.68 -15.86
C ALA A 219 1.91 -9.10 -16.35
N GLN A 220 1.03 -9.83 -15.64
CA GLN A 220 0.73 -11.25 -15.89
C GLN A 220 -0.75 -11.53 -15.64
N GLN A 221 -1.27 -12.67 -16.11
CA GLN A 221 -2.67 -13.04 -15.87
C GLN A 221 -2.93 -13.33 -14.38
N SER A 222 -2.03 -14.10 -13.75
CA SER A 222 -2.08 -14.43 -12.32
C SER A 222 -0.71 -14.25 -11.68
N LEU A 223 -0.70 -13.92 -10.39
CA LEU A 223 0.51 -13.69 -9.64
C LEU A 223 1.25 -15.02 -9.36
N ILE A 224 2.53 -15.08 -9.71
CA ILE A 224 3.39 -16.25 -9.39
C ILE A 224 3.70 -16.29 -7.89
N ARG A 225 3.90 -15.12 -7.27
CA ARG A 225 4.14 -14.94 -5.84
C ARG A 225 3.05 -14.10 -5.22
N SER A 226 2.97 -14.09 -3.89
CA SER A 226 2.08 -13.15 -3.22
C SER A 226 2.55 -11.71 -3.46
N GLU A 227 1.59 -10.80 -3.63
CA GLU A 227 1.84 -9.36 -3.71
C GLU A 227 1.19 -8.68 -2.50
N GLU A 228 2.01 -7.99 -1.72
CA GLU A 228 1.59 -7.24 -0.54
C GLU A 228 1.72 -5.74 -0.84
N CYS A 229 0.71 -4.97 -0.47
CA CYS A 229 0.63 -3.55 -0.74
C CYS A 229 0.13 -2.81 0.49
N LEU A 230 0.85 -1.76 0.88
CA LEU A 230 0.44 -0.79 1.90
C LEU A 230 0.42 0.59 1.27
N LEU A 231 -0.74 1.24 1.27
CA LEU A 231 -0.86 2.60 0.74
C LEU A 231 -0.40 3.60 1.82
N LEU A 232 0.63 4.38 1.50
CA LEU A 232 1.22 5.37 2.41
C LEU A 232 0.56 6.74 2.24
N GLU A 233 0.35 7.15 0.99
CA GLU A 233 -0.24 8.45 0.63
C GLU A 233 -1.19 8.33 -0.55
N GLY A 234 -2.18 9.23 -0.62
CA GLY A 234 -3.11 9.32 -1.74
C GLY A 234 -4.16 8.22 -1.81
N ASP A 235 -4.53 7.84 -3.03
CA ASP A 235 -5.49 6.78 -3.34
C ASP A 235 -4.99 5.84 -4.44
N ALA A 236 -5.36 4.56 -4.34
CA ALA A 236 -5.05 3.60 -5.39
C ALA A 236 -6.20 2.60 -5.59
N PHE A 237 -6.72 2.51 -6.81
CA PHE A 237 -7.65 1.46 -7.22
C PHE A 237 -6.87 0.22 -7.64
N VAL A 238 -6.96 -0.85 -6.86
CA VAL A 238 -6.50 -2.18 -7.28
C VAL A 238 -7.69 -2.91 -7.90
N GLY A 239 -7.75 -2.94 -9.24
CA GLY A 239 -8.97 -3.35 -9.93
C GLY A 239 -10.14 -2.43 -9.58
N ASP A 240 -11.19 -2.99 -8.98
CA ASP A 240 -12.36 -2.22 -8.53
C ASP A 240 -12.27 -1.80 -7.05
N THR A 241 -11.20 -2.22 -6.34
CA THR A 241 -11.03 -1.95 -4.91
C THR A 241 -10.23 -0.66 -4.73
N LEU A 242 -10.90 0.43 -4.33
CA LEU A 242 -10.22 1.63 -3.85
C LEU A 242 -9.50 1.34 -2.53
N LEU A 243 -8.21 1.64 -2.45
CA LEU A 243 -7.40 1.72 -1.22
C LEU A 243 -7.11 3.18 -0.89
N CYS A 244 -7.12 3.51 0.40
CA CYS A 244 -6.72 4.83 0.92
C CYS A 244 -5.47 4.72 1.82
N ALA A 245 -4.79 5.83 2.09
CA ALA A 245 -3.64 5.86 3.00
C ALA A 245 -3.92 5.14 4.34
N GLY A 246 -3.07 4.17 4.68
CA GLY A 246 -3.17 3.28 5.83
C GLY A 246 -3.93 1.97 5.58
N ASP A 247 -4.52 1.78 4.39
CA ASP A 247 -5.07 0.49 3.97
C ASP A 247 -3.96 -0.44 3.49
N TRP A 248 -4.12 -1.72 3.82
CA TRP A 248 -3.20 -2.78 3.44
C TRP A 248 -3.96 -3.87 2.68
N GLN A 249 -3.33 -4.44 1.66
CA GLN A 249 -3.87 -5.54 0.89
C GLN A 249 -2.80 -6.61 0.62
N LEU A 250 -3.21 -7.88 0.71
CA LEU A 250 -2.44 -9.03 0.27
C LEU A 250 -3.21 -9.78 -0.82
N ALA A 251 -2.53 -10.02 -1.93
CA ALA A 251 -2.96 -10.90 -2.99
C ALA A 251 -2.10 -12.16 -2.96
N PRO A 252 -2.62 -13.32 -2.53
CA PRO A 252 -1.87 -14.57 -2.54
C PRO A 252 -1.43 -15.00 -3.94
N ALA A 253 -0.40 -15.84 -4.03
CA ALA A 253 -0.01 -16.47 -5.29
C ALA A 253 -1.20 -17.20 -5.94
N GLY A 254 -1.29 -17.18 -7.27
CA GLY A 254 -2.40 -17.69 -8.06
C GLY A 254 -3.56 -16.70 -8.24
N THR A 255 -3.63 -15.64 -7.42
CA THR A 255 -4.63 -14.58 -7.58
C THR A 255 -4.44 -13.84 -8.90
N GLN A 256 -5.53 -13.46 -9.55
CA GLN A 256 -5.48 -12.65 -10.78
C GLN A 256 -4.75 -11.33 -10.51
N SER A 257 -3.77 -10.99 -11.35
CA SER A 257 -3.10 -9.69 -11.27
C SER A 257 -4.08 -8.57 -11.71
N ARG A 258 -3.95 -7.41 -11.09
CA ARG A 258 -4.83 -6.26 -11.32
C ARG A 258 -4.00 -5.05 -11.72
N LEU A 259 -4.61 -4.23 -12.57
CA LEU A 259 -4.13 -2.87 -12.81
C LEU A 259 -4.30 -2.07 -11.51
N ILE A 260 -3.33 -1.22 -11.22
CA ILE A 260 -3.37 -0.28 -10.11
C ILE A 260 -3.41 1.14 -10.68
N ALA A 261 -4.49 1.88 -10.46
CA ALA A 261 -4.64 3.26 -10.92
C ALA A 261 -4.78 4.22 -9.75
N SER A 262 -4.48 5.49 -9.97
CA SER A 262 -4.70 6.54 -8.97
C SER A 262 -5.39 7.75 -9.60
N ASP A 263 -6.37 8.32 -8.91
CA ASP A 263 -7.02 9.56 -9.36
C ASP A 263 -6.23 10.79 -8.86
N LYS A 264 -5.55 10.69 -7.71
CA LYS A 264 -4.89 11.83 -7.05
C LYS A 264 -3.37 11.72 -6.95
N GLY A 265 -2.82 10.61 -7.42
CA GLY A 265 -1.46 10.18 -7.14
C GLY A 265 -1.40 9.35 -5.86
N ALA A 266 -0.43 8.44 -5.80
CA ALA A 266 -0.26 7.48 -4.72
C ALA A 266 1.21 7.22 -4.41
N LEU A 267 1.50 6.96 -3.14
CA LEU A 267 2.75 6.35 -2.70
C LEU A 267 2.43 5.05 -1.98
N LEU A 268 2.96 3.94 -2.46
CA LEU A 268 2.71 2.60 -1.92
C LEU A 268 4.03 1.96 -1.49
N PHE A 269 4.04 1.24 -0.38
CA PHE A 269 5.01 0.18 -0.15
C PHE A 269 4.46 -1.10 -0.79
N VAL A 270 5.27 -1.78 -1.59
CA VAL A 270 4.90 -3.01 -2.28
C VAL A 270 5.99 -4.06 -2.08
N ARG A 271 5.59 -5.26 -1.67
CA ARG A 271 6.43 -6.46 -1.73
C ARG A 271 5.82 -7.45 -2.72
N SER A 272 6.49 -7.66 -3.85
CA SER A 272 6.00 -8.48 -4.96
C SER A 272 7.13 -9.28 -5.59
N ALA A 273 6.82 -10.06 -6.63
CA ALA A 273 7.84 -10.76 -7.40
C ALA A 273 8.84 -9.77 -8.02
N TYR A 274 10.12 -10.12 -8.07
CA TYR A 274 11.17 -9.25 -8.60
C TYR A 274 10.85 -8.74 -10.02
N ASN A 275 10.39 -9.62 -10.91
CA ASN A 275 10.04 -9.27 -12.29
C ASN A 275 8.79 -8.38 -12.42
N ARG A 276 7.95 -8.28 -11.38
CA ARG A 276 6.83 -7.34 -11.34
C ARG A 276 7.33 -5.90 -11.22
N ILE A 277 8.41 -5.72 -10.46
CA ILE A 277 9.01 -4.43 -10.15
C ILE A 277 10.16 -4.12 -11.12
N ASN A 278 10.84 -5.13 -11.65
CA ASN A 278 11.93 -4.98 -12.61
C ASN A 278 11.58 -5.76 -13.91
N PRO A 279 10.67 -5.24 -14.75
CA PRO A 279 10.19 -5.94 -15.94
C PRO A 279 11.21 -6.04 -17.09
N ALA A 280 12.39 -5.42 -16.96
CA ALA A 280 13.46 -5.37 -17.97
C ALA A 280 14.71 -6.16 -17.55
N GLY A 281 14.51 -7.38 -17.03
CA GLY A 281 15.54 -8.40 -16.84
C GLY A 281 15.36 -9.58 -17.79
#